data_AF-A0A7X8XR30-F1
#
_entry.id   AF-A0A7X8XR30-F1
#
_cell.length_a   1.000
_cell.length_b   1.000
_cell.length_c   1.000
_cell.angle_alpha   90.00
_cell.angle_beta   90.00
_cell.angle_gamma   90.00
#
_symmetry.space_group_name_H-M   'P 1'
#
loop_
_entity.id
_entity.type
_entity.pdbx_description
1 polymer ?
#
loop_
_entity_poly.entity_id
_entity_poly.type
_entity_poly.pdbx_seq_one_letter_code
_entity_poly.pdbx_strand_id
1 'polypeptide(L)'
;MQNEKIKIREEKWQKRWRDAKSFVPLNDGSKPKKYDLFEFPFPSGNGLHVGHLIPFVGMDIIARYHRMKGFDVLYPMGLDSMGIAAEHYAKKIGKHPSDSVKELIKIFEKDASVIGLSFNPESFLTTSDPKFIKWTQWLFIRLFNAGLAYKDDFPMNWCPNCQTTFTNEELEDDGTCPRCKGKIEQKMKKQWMMAITKFADRLIDDLELVDYPERVKTAQINWVGRSYGAEVDFMVGTDKMTIYTTRIDTIFGATFCVIAPEHQLVQKWLTAGKITNADEVLAYIASAKEKNEFERTDT
;
A
#
# COMPACT_ATOMS: atom_id res chain seq x y z
N MET A 1 -13.08 -2.32 -45.45
CA MET A 1 -13.63 -0.99 -45.79
C MET A 1 -14.13 -0.18 -44.59
N GLN A 2 -15.11 -0.61 -43.78
CA GLN A 2 -15.63 0.24 -42.67
C GLN A 2 -14.61 0.44 -41.53
N ASN A 3 -13.99 -0.64 -41.05
CA ASN A 3 -12.95 -0.57 -39.99
C ASN A 3 -11.74 0.26 -40.41
N GLU A 4 -11.38 0.20 -41.69
CA GLU A 4 -10.29 0.98 -42.27
C GLU A 4 -10.62 2.48 -42.29
N LYS A 5 -11.88 2.85 -42.63
CA LYS A 5 -12.35 4.24 -42.55
C LYS A 5 -12.35 4.76 -41.10
N ILE A 6 -12.68 3.92 -40.12
CA ILE A 6 -12.64 4.28 -38.69
C ILE A 6 -11.19 4.55 -38.28
N LYS A 7 -10.28 3.62 -38.56
CA LYS A 7 -8.85 3.74 -38.24
C LYS A 7 -8.25 5.03 -38.83
N ILE A 8 -8.49 5.31 -40.11
CA ILE A 8 -8.00 6.53 -40.77
C ILE A 8 -8.52 7.79 -40.05
N ARG A 9 -9.79 7.79 -39.61
CA ARG A 9 -10.39 8.92 -38.91
C ARG A 9 -9.82 9.10 -37.51
N GLU A 10 -9.64 8.02 -36.76
CA GLU A 10 -9.03 8.02 -35.43
C GLU A 10 -7.60 8.55 -35.48
N GLU A 11 -6.77 7.99 -36.35
CA GLU A 11 -5.38 8.42 -36.54
C GLU A 11 -5.29 9.91 -36.91
N LYS A 12 -6.17 10.39 -37.80
CA LYS A 12 -6.26 11.80 -38.18
C LYS A 12 -6.50 12.72 -36.97
N TRP A 13 -7.48 12.40 -36.12
CA TRP A 13 -7.83 13.25 -34.98
C TRP A 13 -6.81 13.16 -33.85
N GLN A 14 -6.33 11.95 -33.55
CA GLN A 14 -5.25 11.74 -32.58
C GLN A 14 -3.99 12.52 -32.97
N LYS A 15 -3.62 12.51 -34.26
CA LYS A 15 -2.51 13.34 -34.76
C LYS A 15 -2.79 14.83 -34.55
N ARG A 16 -3.98 15.31 -34.93
CA ARG A 16 -4.34 16.74 -34.78
C ARG A 16 -4.26 17.21 -33.33
N TRP A 17 -4.72 16.41 -32.37
CA TRP A 17 -4.62 16.74 -30.94
C TRP A 17 -3.17 16.78 -30.44
N ARG A 18 -2.33 15.84 -30.89
CA ARG A 18 -0.89 15.84 -30.57
C ARG A 18 -0.18 17.06 -31.15
N ASP A 19 -0.38 17.35 -32.43
CA ASP A 19 0.26 18.49 -33.10
C ASP A 19 -0.14 19.82 -32.43
N ALA A 20 -1.40 19.93 -32.00
CA ALA A 20 -1.91 21.10 -31.29
C ALA A 20 -1.60 21.11 -29.79
N LYS A 21 -0.85 20.12 -29.28
CA LYS A 21 -0.58 19.91 -27.84
C LYS A 21 -1.82 20.03 -26.97
N SER A 22 -2.98 19.55 -27.44
CA SER A 22 -4.29 19.82 -26.83
C SER A 22 -4.46 19.28 -25.41
N PHE A 23 -3.57 18.40 -24.96
CA PHE A 23 -3.62 17.74 -23.66
C PHE A 23 -2.54 18.21 -22.68
N VAL A 24 -1.65 19.12 -23.12
CA VAL A 24 -0.62 19.74 -22.28
C VAL A 24 -1.21 20.99 -21.62
N PRO A 25 -1.27 21.08 -20.28
CA PRO A 25 -1.74 22.29 -19.62
C PRO A 25 -0.77 23.46 -19.83
N LEU A 26 -1.29 24.68 -19.87
CA LEU A 26 -0.46 25.89 -19.99
C LEU A 26 0.31 26.17 -18.70
N ASN A 27 -0.35 25.94 -17.56
CA ASN A 27 0.13 26.19 -16.20
C ASN A 27 0.69 27.61 -15.99
N ASP A 28 0.12 28.60 -16.68
CA ASP A 28 0.49 30.01 -16.62
C ASP A 28 -0.43 30.86 -15.71
N GLY A 29 -1.48 30.24 -15.15
CA GLY A 29 -2.47 30.91 -14.31
C GLY A 29 -3.56 31.66 -15.06
N SER A 30 -3.59 31.60 -16.40
CA SER A 30 -4.61 32.27 -17.23
C SER A 30 -6.01 31.65 -17.11
N LYS A 31 -6.11 30.42 -16.59
CA LYS A 31 -7.34 29.63 -16.51
C LYS A 31 -7.43 28.94 -15.14
N PRO A 32 -8.66 28.62 -14.67
CA PRO A 32 -8.84 27.83 -13.46
C PRO A 32 -8.25 26.43 -13.64
N LYS A 33 -7.57 25.91 -12.61
CA LYS A 33 -6.83 24.64 -12.67
C LYS A 33 -7.72 23.45 -12.32
N LYS A 34 -7.45 22.31 -12.96
CA LYS A 34 -7.99 20.99 -12.58
C LYS A 34 -6.88 19.94 -12.64
N TYR A 35 -6.90 19.05 -11.66
CA TYR A 35 -6.03 17.89 -11.61
C TYR A 35 -6.92 16.65 -11.61
N ASP A 36 -7.03 16.02 -12.78
CA ASP A 36 -7.80 14.81 -12.99
C ASP A 36 -6.81 13.65 -13.01
N LEU A 37 -6.94 12.69 -12.09
CA LEU A 37 -5.99 11.59 -11.95
C LEU A 37 -6.74 10.28 -11.73
N PHE A 38 -6.25 9.22 -12.37
CA PHE A 38 -6.58 7.85 -12.02
C PHE A 38 -5.29 7.10 -11.69
N GLU A 39 -5.39 6.08 -10.85
CA GLU A 39 -4.25 5.25 -10.47
C GLU A 39 -3.56 4.64 -11.69
N PHE A 40 -2.28 4.92 -11.82
CA PHE A 40 -1.44 4.48 -12.92
C PHE A 40 -1.08 2.99 -12.76
N PRO A 41 -1.02 2.20 -13.84
CA PRO A 41 -1.02 0.74 -13.72
C PRO A 41 0.37 0.17 -13.46
N PHE A 42 0.39 -1.04 -12.89
CA PHE A 42 1.57 -1.89 -12.87
C PHE A 42 1.85 -2.44 -14.27
N PRO A 43 3.11 -2.45 -14.75
CA PRO A 43 3.51 -3.16 -15.96
C PRO A 43 3.71 -4.65 -15.64
N SER A 44 2.61 -5.34 -15.32
CA SER A 44 2.60 -6.75 -14.88
C SER A 44 1.86 -7.69 -15.84
N GLY A 45 1.59 -7.22 -17.07
CA GLY A 45 0.86 -7.95 -18.11
C GLY A 45 1.22 -7.44 -19.49
N ASN A 46 0.78 -8.14 -20.55
CA ASN A 46 1.10 -7.79 -21.93
C ASN A 46 0.18 -6.69 -22.47
N GLY A 47 0.37 -5.46 -21.99
CA GLY A 47 -0.38 -4.28 -22.42
C GLY A 47 -1.70 -4.06 -21.68
N LEU A 48 -2.53 -3.17 -22.21
CA LEU A 48 -3.80 -2.79 -21.59
C LEU A 48 -4.91 -3.80 -21.92
N HIS A 49 -5.67 -4.22 -20.91
CA HIS A 49 -6.89 -5.01 -21.07
C HIS A 49 -8.13 -4.17 -20.70
N VAL A 50 -9.33 -4.69 -21.02
CA VAL A 50 -10.61 -3.98 -20.81
C VAL A 50 -10.78 -3.45 -19.38
N GLY A 51 -10.33 -4.19 -18.37
CA GLY A 51 -10.35 -3.73 -16.97
C GLY A 51 -9.60 -2.41 -16.72
N HIS A 52 -8.49 -2.15 -17.44
CA HIS A 52 -7.78 -0.87 -17.37
C HIS A 52 -8.52 0.24 -18.14
N LEU A 53 -9.22 -0.11 -19.21
CA LEU A 53 -9.89 0.86 -20.08
C LEU A 53 -11.06 1.55 -19.40
N ILE A 54 -11.85 0.81 -18.60
CA ILE A 54 -13.02 1.36 -17.91
C ILE A 54 -12.65 2.62 -17.09
N PRO A 55 -11.68 2.56 -16.16
CA PRO A 55 -11.32 3.74 -15.39
C PRO A 55 -10.57 4.79 -16.21
N PHE A 56 -9.66 4.40 -17.11
CA PHE A 56 -8.88 5.38 -17.89
C PHE A 56 -9.73 6.17 -18.87
N VAL A 57 -10.69 5.52 -19.53
CA VAL A 57 -11.66 6.19 -20.41
C VAL A 57 -12.65 7.01 -19.59
N GLY A 58 -13.08 6.53 -18.42
CA GLY A 58 -13.92 7.30 -17.51
C GLY A 58 -13.26 8.63 -17.12
N MET A 59 -12.00 8.59 -16.69
CA MET A 59 -11.24 9.80 -16.37
C MET A 59 -10.94 10.64 -17.61
N ASP A 60 -10.71 10.01 -18.78
CA ASP A 60 -10.51 10.72 -20.05
C ASP A 60 -11.71 11.59 -20.44
N ILE A 61 -12.92 11.07 -20.29
CA ILE A 61 -14.17 11.80 -20.53
C ILE A 61 -14.25 13.02 -19.61
N ILE A 62 -13.95 12.86 -18.32
CA ILE A 62 -13.94 13.96 -17.33
C ILE A 62 -12.90 15.01 -17.71
N ALA A 63 -11.67 14.60 -18.02
CA ALA A 63 -10.60 15.51 -18.39
C ALA A 63 -10.92 16.31 -19.67
N ARG A 64 -11.50 15.67 -20.68
CA ARG A 64 -11.97 16.35 -21.91
C ARG A 64 -13.09 17.33 -21.61
N TYR A 65 -14.07 16.91 -20.79
CA TYR A 65 -15.15 17.79 -20.35
C TYR A 65 -14.63 19.03 -19.64
N HIS A 66 -13.72 18.88 -18.67
CA HIS A 66 -13.10 20.02 -17.98
C HIS A 66 -12.34 20.94 -18.93
N ARG A 67 -11.56 20.41 -19.89
CA ARG A 67 -10.89 21.24 -20.91
C ARG A 67 -11.88 22.03 -21.75
N MET A 68 -12.99 21.41 -22.17
CA MET A 68 -14.06 22.07 -22.93
C MET A 68 -14.81 23.14 -22.11
N LYS A 69 -14.84 22.99 -20.80
CA LYS A 69 -15.38 23.99 -19.86
C LYS A 69 -14.40 25.14 -19.57
N GLY A 70 -13.21 25.14 -20.18
CA GLY A 70 -12.23 26.22 -20.08
C GLY A 70 -11.21 26.07 -18.94
N PHE A 71 -11.16 24.92 -18.27
CA PHE A 71 -10.14 24.64 -17.26
C PHE A 71 -8.79 24.33 -17.89
N ASP A 72 -7.72 24.64 -17.15
CA ASP A 72 -6.37 24.17 -17.41
C ASP A 72 -6.15 22.83 -16.70
N VAL A 73 -6.23 21.74 -17.47
CA VAL A 73 -6.34 20.38 -16.92
C VAL A 73 -5.01 19.66 -17.01
N LEU A 74 -4.47 19.27 -15.85
CA LEU A 74 -3.44 18.25 -15.75
C LEU A 74 -4.13 16.88 -15.60
N TYR A 75 -4.01 16.04 -16.63
CA TYR A 75 -4.34 14.63 -16.57
C TYR A 75 -3.06 13.84 -16.83
N PRO A 76 -2.31 13.42 -15.80
CA PRO A 76 -1.04 12.73 -15.99
C PRO A 76 -1.26 11.22 -16.11
N MET A 77 -0.18 10.54 -16.49
CA MET A 77 -0.13 9.09 -16.56
C MET A 77 1.28 8.62 -16.27
N GLY A 78 1.44 7.36 -15.89
CA GLY A 78 2.75 6.75 -15.70
C GLY A 78 2.65 5.23 -15.66
N LEU A 79 3.74 4.58 -15.26
CA LEU A 79 3.72 3.17 -14.88
C LEU A 79 4.40 2.97 -13.52
N ASP A 80 3.75 2.20 -12.66
CA ASP A 80 4.38 1.78 -11.41
C ASP A 80 5.27 0.56 -11.67
N SER A 81 6.47 0.83 -12.16
CA SER A 81 7.38 -0.12 -12.76
C SER A 81 8.45 -0.69 -11.82
N MET A 82 8.34 -0.42 -10.52
CA MET A 82 9.19 -0.99 -9.48
C MET A 82 8.43 -2.06 -8.68
N GLY A 83 9.18 -2.76 -7.82
CA GLY A 83 8.61 -3.72 -6.90
C GLY A 83 8.19 -5.02 -7.58
N ILE A 84 7.42 -5.80 -6.83
CA ILE A 84 7.37 -7.23 -7.07
C ILE A 84 6.43 -7.59 -8.24
N ALA A 85 5.45 -6.74 -8.57
CA ALA A 85 4.56 -6.97 -9.71
C ALA A 85 5.33 -7.01 -11.04
N ALA A 86 6.21 -6.03 -11.28
CA ALA A 86 7.06 -5.96 -12.46
C ALA A 86 8.10 -7.10 -12.49
N GLU A 87 8.73 -7.38 -11.34
CA GLU A 87 9.73 -8.45 -11.21
C GLU A 87 9.13 -9.84 -11.51
N HIS A 88 7.95 -10.14 -10.97
CA HIS A 88 7.28 -11.42 -11.20
C HIS A 88 6.87 -11.61 -12.65
N TYR A 89 6.34 -10.57 -13.30
CA TYR A 89 6.01 -10.66 -14.72
C TYR A 89 7.27 -10.93 -15.56
N ALA A 90 8.36 -10.21 -15.28
CA ALA A 90 9.64 -10.42 -15.96
C ALA A 90 10.16 -11.86 -15.76
N LYS A 91 10.07 -12.39 -14.54
CA LYS A 91 10.40 -13.79 -14.22
C LYS A 91 9.54 -14.79 -15.00
N LYS A 92 8.22 -14.55 -15.09
CA LYS A 92 7.28 -15.40 -15.83
C LYS A 92 7.63 -15.50 -17.32
N ILE A 93 8.11 -14.41 -17.92
CA ILE A 93 8.49 -14.37 -19.34
C ILE A 93 9.98 -14.64 -19.57
N GLY A 94 10.74 -14.98 -18.52
CA GLY A 94 12.17 -15.28 -18.62
C GLY A 94 13.05 -14.10 -19.03
N LYS A 95 12.69 -12.87 -18.64
CA LYS A 95 13.44 -11.64 -18.97
C LYS A 95 13.95 -10.93 -17.72
N HIS A 96 14.99 -10.12 -17.90
CA HIS A 96 15.41 -9.18 -16.87
C HIS A 96 14.33 -8.11 -16.64
N PRO A 97 14.01 -7.72 -15.39
CA PRO A 97 12.95 -6.74 -15.10
C PRO A 97 13.10 -5.43 -15.86
N SER A 98 14.32 -4.90 -15.97
CA SER A 98 14.56 -3.65 -16.71
C SER A 98 14.16 -3.72 -18.18
N ASP A 99 14.33 -4.88 -18.81
CA ASP A 99 14.11 -5.05 -20.24
C ASP A 99 12.64 -5.32 -20.50
N SER A 100 12.01 -6.13 -19.64
CA SER A 100 10.55 -6.29 -19.60
C SER A 100 9.85 -4.93 -19.45
N VAL A 101 10.26 -4.10 -18.48
CA VAL A 101 9.66 -2.78 -18.25
C VAL A 101 9.81 -1.87 -19.48
N LYS A 102 11.00 -1.82 -20.11
CA LYS A 102 11.22 -1.02 -21.34
C LYS A 102 10.30 -1.44 -22.49
N GLU A 103 10.06 -2.74 -22.66
CA GLU A 103 9.15 -3.25 -23.68
C GLU A 103 7.69 -2.90 -23.34
N LEU A 104 7.30 -3.06 -22.08
CA LEU A 104 5.94 -2.77 -21.62
C LEU A 104 5.59 -1.28 -21.69
N ILE A 105 6.56 -0.38 -21.46
CA ILE A 105 6.38 1.06 -21.69
C ILE A 105 5.96 1.32 -23.14
N LYS A 106 6.67 0.72 -24.11
CA LYS A 106 6.36 0.90 -25.54
C LYS A 106 5.00 0.34 -25.91
N ILE A 107 4.62 -0.80 -25.32
CA ILE A 107 3.30 -1.41 -25.52
C ILE A 107 2.22 -0.49 -24.94
N PHE A 108 2.40 0.01 -23.71
CA PHE A 108 1.47 0.93 -23.09
C PHE A 108 1.29 2.21 -23.91
N GLU A 109 2.38 2.85 -24.34
CA GLU A 109 2.33 4.06 -25.16
C GLU A 109 1.58 3.83 -26.48
N LYS A 110 1.82 2.69 -27.13
CA LYS A 110 1.10 2.29 -28.34
C LYS A 110 -0.38 2.09 -28.05
N ASP A 111 -0.73 1.30 -27.04
CA ASP A 111 -2.12 0.98 -26.69
C ASP A 111 -2.88 2.26 -26.35
N ALA A 112 -2.32 3.08 -25.46
CA ALA A 112 -2.88 4.38 -25.08
C ALA A 112 -3.08 5.30 -26.29
N SER A 113 -2.10 5.35 -27.21
CA SER A 113 -2.23 6.13 -28.43
C SER A 113 -3.35 5.61 -29.33
N VAL A 114 -3.49 4.29 -29.49
CA VAL A 114 -4.54 3.67 -30.32
C VAL A 114 -5.92 3.96 -29.73
N ILE A 115 -6.07 3.84 -28.42
CA ILE A 115 -7.31 4.16 -27.69
C ILE A 115 -7.63 5.67 -27.79
N GLY A 116 -6.61 6.52 -27.88
CA GLY A 116 -6.76 7.97 -27.95
C GLY A 116 -6.94 8.63 -26.59
N LEU A 117 -6.32 8.08 -25.54
CA LEU A 117 -6.31 8.68 -24.20
C LEU A 117 -5.68 10.09 -24.24
N SER A 118 -6.25 11.02 -23.47
CA SER A 118 -5.93 12.44 -23.43
C SER A 118 -5.07 12.85 -22.24
N PHE A 119 -4.21 11.95 -21.76
CA PHE A 119 -3.23 12.33 -20.75
C PHE A 119 -2.17 13.28 -21.33
N ASN A 120 -1.52 14.03 -20.45
CA ASN A 120 -0.40 14.89 -20.78
C ASN A 120 0.88 14.05 -20.98
N PRO A 121 1.38 13.90 -22.21
CA PRO A 121 2.57 13.08 -22.48
C PRO A 121 3.83 13.65 -21.82
N GLU A 122 3.90 14.96 -21.58
CA GLU A 122 5.06 15.61 -20.95
C GLU A 122 5.15 15.31 -19.44
N SER A 123 4.08 14.76 -18.85
CA SER A 123 4.04 14.33 -17.44
C SER A 123 4.23 12.83 -17.24
N PHE A 124 4.51 12.08 -18.32
CA PHE A 124 4.67 10.64 -18.23
C PHE A 124 5.89 10.25 -17.40
N LEU A 125 5.70 9.36 -16.42
CA LEU A 125 6.78 8.90 -15.55
C LEU A 125 6.75 7.39 -15.35
N THR A 126 7.88 6.82 -14.98
CA THR A 126 8.01 5.43 -14.54
C THR A 126 8.74 5.41 -13.20
N THR A 127 8.25 4.64 -12.23
CA THR A 127 8.84 4.61 -10.89
C THR A 127 10.23 3.98 -10.87
N SER A 128 10.60 3.25 -11.93
CA SER A 128 11.93 2.66 -12.12
C SER A 128 12.94 3.58 -12.83
N ASP A 129 12.57 4.78 -13.29
CA ASP A 129 13.53 5.73 -13.87
C ASP A 129 14.46 6.26 -12.75
N PRO A 130 15.80 6.22 -12.93
CA PRO A 130 16.73 6.85 -11.99
C PRO A 130 16.40 8.32 -11.66
N LYS A 131 15.81 9.07 -12.60
CA LYS A 131 15.35 10.45 -12.37
C LYS A 131 14.18 10.54 -11.39
N PHE A 132 13.38 9.49 -11.26
CA PHE A 132 12.34 9.36 -10.25
C PHE A 132 12.90 8.82 -8.93
N ILE A 133 13.67 7.72 -8.98
CA ILE A 133 14.25 7.04 -7.82
C ILE A 133 15.04 7.99 -6.91
N LYS A 134 15.79 8.94 -7.48
CA LYS A 134 16.56 9.91 -6.69
C LYS A 134 15.67 10.72 -5.72
N TRP A 135 14.42 10.98 -6.10
CA TRP A 135 13.47 11.72 -5.26
C TRP A 135 12.91 10.85 -4.15
N THR A 136 12.66 9.56 -4.43
CA THR A 136 12.28 8.58 -3.39
C THR A 136 13.39 8.42 -2.36
N GLN A 137 14.65 8.30 -2.81
CA GLN A 137 15.82 8.24 -1.92
C GLN A 137 15.96 9.51 -1.09
N TRP A 138 15.81 10.68 -1.73
CA TRP A 138 15.84 11.96 -1.03
C TRP A 138 14.75 12.06 0.03
N LEU A 139 13.50 11.71 -0.31
CA LEU A 139 12.37 11.73 0.62
C LEU A 139 12.61 10.79 1.80
N PHE A 140 13.11 9.58 1.54
CA PHE A 140 13.47 8.64 2.60
C PHE A 140 14.49 9.24 3.57
N ILE A 141 15.54 9.90 3.07
CA ILE A 141 16.55 10.57 3.92
C ILE A 141 15.91 11.70 4.74
N ARG A 142 14.97 12.47 4.16
CA ARG A 142 14.23 13.50 4.90
C ARG A 142 13.42 12.90 6.05
N LEU A 143 12.70 11.81 5.78
CA LEU A 143 11.90 11.09 6.79
C LEU A 143 12.80 10.47 7.86
N PHE A 144 13.93 9.88 7.48
CA PHE A 144 14.91 9.33 8.40
C PHE A 144 15.48 10.40 9.34
N ASN A 145 15.93 11.53 8.80
CA ASN A 145 16.45 12.63 9.60
C ASN A 145 15.39 13.27 10.52
N ALA A 146 14.11 13.15 10.17
CA ALA A 146 12.99 13.58 11.01
C ALA A 146 12.54 12.53 12.04
N GLY A 147 13.19 11.36 12.12
CA GLY A 147 12.77 10.27 13.00
C GLY A 147 11.42 9.65 12.60
N LEU A 148 11.07 9.74 11.32
CA LEU A 148 9.87 9.15 10.71
C LEU A 148 10.17 7.89 9.89
N ALA A 149 11.42 7.66 9.53
CA ALA A 149 11.91 6.36 9.08
C ALA A 149 12.96 5.86 10.08
N TYR A 150 12.86 4.60 10.53
CA TYR A 150 13.75 4.05 11.54
C TYR A 150 13.93 2.54 11.36
N LYS A 151 14.91 1.94 12.03
CA LYS A 151 15.07 0.48 12.06
C LYS A 151 14.57 -0.10 13.36
N ASP A 152 13.81 -1.17 13.28
CA ASP A 152 13.34 -1.92 14.45
C ASP A 152 13.27 -3.41 14.14
N ASP A 153 13.28 -4.24 15.18
CA ASP A 153 13.03 -5.66 15.08
C ASP A 153 11.52 -5.91 15.06
N PHE A 154 11.01 -6.35 13.91
CA PHE A 154 9.57 -6.53 13.71
C PHE A 154 9.28 -7.95 13.18
N PRO A 155 8.18 -8.61 13.63
CA PRO A 155 7.75 -9.87 13.06
C PRO A 155 7.23 -9.62 11.64
N MET A 156 7.97 -10.10 10.63
CA MET A 156 7.57 -9.94 9.24
C MET A 156 6.76 -11.14 8.75
N ASN A 157 5.71 -10.85 7.99
CA ASN A 157 5.01 -11.86 7.18
C ASN A 157 5.92 -12.30 6.02
N TRP A 158 6.38 -13.54 6.05
CA TRP A 158 7.26 -14.14 5.05
C TRP A 158 6.54 -15.26 4.31
N CYS A 159 6.47 -15.18 2.98
CA CYS A 159 5.98 -16.27 2.16
C CYS A 159 7.16 -17.14 1.69
N PRO A 160 7.28 -18.41 2.13
CA PRO A 160 8.38 -19.28 1.72
C PRO A 160 8.34 -19.63 0.23
N ASN A 161 7.15 -19.73 -0.37
CA ASN A 161 6.98 -20.05 -1.78
C ASN A 161 7.33 -18.87 -2.70
N CYS A 162 6.90 -17.65 -2.34
CA CYS A 162 7.24 -16.44 -3.09
C CYS A 162 8.64 -15.89 -2.75
N GLN A 163 9.25 -16.36 -1.66
CA GLN A 163 10.54 -15.89 -1.14
C GLN A 163 10.58 -14.36 -0.95
N THR A 164 9.48 -13.80 -0.44
CA THR A 164 9.34 -12.36 -0.22
C THR A 164 8.54 -12.08 1.04
N THR A 165 8.65 -10.84 1.51
CA THR A 165 7.93 -10.32 2.66
C THR A 165 6.72 -9.51 2.23
N PHE A 166 5.68 -9.51 3.05
CA PHE A 166 4.47 -8.71 2.87
C PHE A 166 4.22 -7.84 4.10
N THR A 167 3.65 -6.67 3.88
CA THR A 167 3.04 -5.85 4.95
C THR A 167 1.73 -6.49 5.41
N ASN A 168 1.16 -6.03 6.52
CA ASN A 168 -0.12 -6.55 7.00
C ASN A 168 -1.24 -6.21 6.01
N GLU A 169 -1.16 -5.03 5.40
CA GLU A 169 -2.09 -4.49 4.39
C GLU A 169 -2.08 -5.28 3.07
N GLU A 170 -1.00 -6.03 2.80
CA GLU A 170 -0.88 -6.84 1.59
C GLU A 170 -1.41 -8.27 1.76
N LEU A 171 -1.63 -8.75 2.99
CA LEU A 171 -2.16 -10.10 3.20
C LEU A 171 -3.64 -10.17 2.81
N GLU A 172 -4.09 -11.37 2.47
CA GLU A 172 -5.52 -11.64 2.32
C GLU A 172 -6.21 -11.62 3.69
N ASP A 173 -7.54 -11.49 3.68
CA ASP A 173 -8.35 -11.46 4.90
C ASP A 173 -8.16 -12.72 5.77
N ASP A 174 -7.80 -13.86 5.17
CA ASP A 174 -7.51 -15.13 5.86
C ASP A 174 -6.04 -15.27 6.30
N GLY A 175 -5.24 -14.21 6.16
CA GLY A 175 -3.81 -14.20 6.49
C GLY A 175 -2.92 -14.97 5.51
N THR A 176 -3.44 -15.43 4.37
CA THR A 176 -2.64 -16.13 3.35
C THR A 176 -1.91 -15.18 2.41
N CYS A 177 -0.90 -15.71 1.72
CA CYS A 177 -0.18 -14.95 0.70
C CYS A 177 -1.13 -14.52 -0.42
N PRO A 178 -1.20 -13.21 -0.76
CA PRO A 178 -2.14 -12.70 -1.77
C PRO A 178 -1.90 -13.26 -3.18
N ARG A 179 -0.75 -13.89 -3.40
CA ARG A 179 -0.31 -14.35 -4.73
C ARG A 179 -0.45 -15.85 -4.90
N CYS A 180 0.19 -16.62 -4.01
CA CYS A 180 0.18 -18.08 -4.12
C CYS A 180 -0.84 -18.75 -3.21
N LYS A 181 -1.58 -17.97 -2.39
CA LYS A 181 -2.54 -18.46 -1.39
C LYS A 181 -1.94 -19.47 -0.40
N GLY A 182 -0.62 -19.42 -0.23
CA GLY A 182 0.14 -20.31 0.66
C GLY A 182 0.26 -19.72 2.06
N LYS A 183 0.61 -20.58 3.03
CA LYS A 183 0.80 -20.18 4.43
C LYS A 183 1.94 -19.15 4.57
N ILE A 184 1.70 -18.16 5.41
CA ILE A 184 2.68 -17.14 5.81
C ILE A 184 3.37 -17.58 7.10
N GLU A 185 4.69 -17.39 7.16
CA GLU A 185 5.50 -17.56 8.36
C GLU A 185 5.82 -16.19 8.96
N GLN A 186 5.81 -16.05 10.28
CA GLN A 186 6.33 -14.85 10.93
C GLN A 186 7.82 -15.01 11.26
N LYS A 187 8.64 -14.06 10.80
CA LYS A 187 10.10 -14.03 11.07
C LYS A 187 10.50 -12.70 11.66
N MET A 188 11.07 -12.72 12.86
CA MET A 188 11.70 -11.54 13.46
C MET A 188 12.89 -11.12 12.60
N LYS A 189 12.83 -9.90 12.06
CA LYS A 189 13.94 -9.30 11.31
C LYS A 189 14.03 -7.82 11.62
N LYS A 190 15.26 -7.32 11.60
CA LYS A 190 15.54 -5.88 11.63
C LYS A 190 15.17 -5.25 10.29
N GLN A 191 14.18 -4.37 10.28
CA GLN A 191 13.63 -3.76 9.07
C GLN A 191 13.52 -2.25 9.16
N TRP A 192 13.36 -1.61 8.01
CA TRP A 192 12.98 -0.21 7.93
C TRP A 192 11.48 -0.06 8.16
N MET A 193 11.12 0.79 9.11
CA MET A 193 9.74 1.12 9.47
C MET A 193 9.45 2.58 9.16
N MET A 194 8.21 2.88 8.82
CA MET A 194 7.69 4.25 8.70
C MET A 194 6.82 4.54 9.93
N ALA A 195 7.08 5.63 10.63
CA ALA A 195 6.38 6.01 11.86
C ALA A 195 4.97 6.58 11.61
N ILE A 196 4.16 5.88 10.82
CA ILE A 196 2.79 6.30 10.45
C ILE A 196 1.89 6.47 11.67
N THR A 197 2.13 5.69 12.73
CA THR A 197 1.38 5.75 14.01
C THR A 197 1.50 7.10 14.70
N LYS A 198 2.57 7.88 14.48
CA LYS A 198 2.68 9.27 14.97
C LYS A 198 1.62 10.21 14.36
N PHE A 199 0.96 9.77 13.29
CA PHE A 199 -0.09 10.51 12.59
C PHE A 199 -1.46 9.82 12.70
N ALA A 200 -1.62 8.78 13.52
CA ALA A 200 -2.84 7.98 13.61
C ALA A 200 -4.10 8.84 13.89
N ASP A 201 -4.03 9.76 14.84
CA ASP A 201 -5.16 10.66 15.14
C ASP A 201 -5.53 11.52 13.94
N ARG A 202 -4.54 12.16 13.31
CA ARG A 202 -4.75 12.99 12.12
C ARG A 202 -5.28 12.19 10.94
N LEU A 203 -4.82 10.95 10.75
CA LEU A 203 -5.31 10.08 9.67
C LEU A 203 -6.81 9.78 9.81
N ILE A 204 -7.35 9.81 11.03
CA ILE A 204 -8.79 9.67 11.29
C ILE A 204 -9.49 11.02 11.23
N ASP A 205 -9.00 12.02 11.98
CA ASP A 205 -9.69 13.30 12.14
C ASP A 205 -9.74 14.07 10.81
N ASP A 206 -8.68 14.02 10.01
CA ASP A 206 -8.62 14.72 8.73
C ASP A 206 -9.54 14.05 7.65
N LEU A 207 -10.17 12.89 7.93
CA LEU A 207 -11.19 12.29 7.03
C LEU A 207 -12.45 13.14 6.90
N GLU A 208 -12.71 14.03 7.86
CA GLU A 208 -13.79 15.02 7.77
C GLU A 208 -13.52 16.09 6.70
N LEU A 209 -12.24 16.30 6.34
CA LEU A 209 -11.81 17.33 5.39
C LEU A 209 -11.87 16.86 3.93
N VAL A 210 -12.08 15.57 3.69
CA VAL A 210 -12.03 14.97 2.34
C VAL A 210 -13.41 14.47 1.88
N ASP A 211 -13.69 14.67 0.59
CA ASP A 211 -14.90 14.18 -0.07
C ASP A 211 -14.70 12.73 -0.56
N TYR A 212 -14.55 11.81 0.39
CA TYR A 212 -14.39 10.37 0.12
C TYR A 212 -15.72 9.64 0.33
N PRO A 213 -15.97 8.53 -0.39
CA PRO A 213 -17.10 7.66 -0.09
C PRO A 213 -17.06 7.17 1.36
N GLU A 214 -18.20 7.18 2.06
CA GLU A 214 -18.30 6.79 3.46
C GLU A 214 -17.73 5.39 3.74
N ARG A 215 -17.94 4.44 2.81
CA ARG A 215 -17.34 3.09 2.94
C ARG A 215 -15.82 3.13 3.05
N VAL A 216 -15.14 4.03 2.32
CA VAL A 216 -13.68 4.17 2.37
C VAL A 216 -13.26 4.80 3.69
N LYS A 217 -13.96 5.85 4.14
CA LYS A 217 -13.69 6.48 5.44
C LYS A 217 -13.83 5.49 6.58
N THR A 218 -14.95 4.76 6.64
CA THR A 218 -15.20 3.73 7.66
C THR A 218 -14.15 2.62 7.65
N ALA A 219 -13.72 2.16 6.48
CA ALA A 219 -12.65 1.17 6.37
C ALA A 219 -11.33 1.67 6.97
N GLN A 220 -10.95 2.93 6.69
CA GLN A 220 -9.74 3.53 7.28
C GLN A 220 -9.87 3.75 8.79
N ILE A 221 -11.03 4.23 9.28
CA ILE A 221 -11.30 4.39 10.72
C ILE A 221 -11.12 3.07 11.46
N ASN A 222 -11.72 1.99 10.93
CA ASN A 222 -11.62 0.67 11.52
C ASN A 222 -10.18 0.12 11.46
N TRP A 223 -9.46 0.37 10.36
CA TRP A 223 -8.06 -0.04 10.21
C TRP A 223 -7.13 0.64 11.23
N VAL A 224 -7.29 1.95 11.44
CA VAL A 224 -6.48 2.67 12.44
C VAL A 224 -6.86 2.26 13.87
N GLY A 225 -8.15 1.96 14.12
CA GLY A 225 -8.58 1.32 15.37
C GLY A 225 -8.38 2.17 16.63
N ARG A 226 -8.52 3.50 16.53
CA ARG A 226 -8.32 4.43 17.65
C ARG A 226 -9.24 4.07 18.82
N SER A 227 -8.65 3.84 19.99
CA SER A 227 -9.35 3.50 21.22
C SER A 227 -8.84 4.33 22.40
N TYR A 228 -9.74 4.70 23.30
CA TYR A 228 -9.43 5.47 24.51
C TYR A 228 -9.68 4.60 25.74
N GLY A 229 -8.72 4.58 26.65
CA GLY A 229 -8.75 3.70 27.81
C GLY A 229 -7.80 4.17 28.90
N ALA A 230 -7.54 3.28 29.85
CA ALA A 230 -6.62 3.50 30.95
C ALA A 230 -5.53 2.42 30.92
N GLU A 231 -4.32 2.83 31.30
CA GLU A 231 -3.26 1.90 31.68
C GLU A 231 -3.34 1.63 33.18
N VAL A 232 -3.27 0.36 33.57
CA VAL A 232 -3.34 -0.07 34.98
C VAL A 232 -2.18 -0.99 35.30
N ASP A 233 -1.53 -0.73 36.42
CA ASP A 233 -0.40 -1.51 36.90
C ASP A 233 -0.85 -2.59 37.89
N PHE A 234 -0.63 -3.85 37.53
CA PHE A 234 -0.73 -4.98 38.45
C PHE A 234 0.66 -5.35 38.97
N MET A 235 0.81 -5.42 40.28
CA MET A 235 2.05 -5.86 40.92
C MET A 235 2.08 -7.38 41.04
N VAL A 236 3.08 -8.01 40.42
CA VAL A 236 3.36 -9.45 40.50
C VAL A 236 4.66 -9.65 41.29
N GLY A 237 4.52 -9.74 42.61
CA GLY A 237 5.66 -9.66 43.52
C GLY A 237 6.31 -8.27 43.44
N THR A 238 7.54 -8.20 42.95
CA THR A 238 8.27 -6.93 42.74
C THR A 238 8.18 -6.42 41.30
N ASP A 239 7.61 -7.20 40.38
CA ASP A 239 7.51 -6.85 38.97
C ASP A 239 6.18 -6.10 38.71
N LYS A 240 6.24 -5.08 37.85
CA LYS A 240 5.07 -4.32 37.41
C LYS A 240 4.61 -4.84 36.04
N MET A 241 3.34 -5.22 35.95
CA MET A 241 2.67 -5.60 34.71
C MET A 241 1.61 -4.56 34.37
N THR A 242 1.88 -3.75 33.35
CA THR A 242 0.94 -2.72 32.86
C THR A 242 0.01 -3.34 31.83
N ILE A 243 -1.29 -3.19 32.04
CA ILE A 243 -2.34 -3.57 31.08
C ILE A 243 -2.99 -2.31 30.51
N TYR A 244 -3.57 -2.43 29.31
CA TYR A 244 -4.47 -1.43 28.74
C TYR A 244 -5.92 -1.95 28.83
N THR A 245 -6.86 -1.09 29.21
CA THR A 245 -8.29 -1.41 29.20
C THR A 245 -9.13 -0.20 28.81
N THR A 246 -10.15 -0.41 27.97
CA THR A 246 -11.18 0.59 27.67
C THR A 246 -12.30 0.62 28.73
N ARG A 247 -12.27 -0.32 29.69
CA ARG A 247 -13.29 -0.54 30.73
C ARG A 247 -12.67 -0.54 32.12
N ILE A 248 -12.12 0.62 32.52
CA ILE A 248 -11.54 0.79 33.85
C ILE A 248 -12.56 0.60 34.98
N ASP A 249 -13.84 0.84 34.69
CA ASP A 249 -14.96 0.64 35.60
C ASP A 249 -15.09 -0.83 36.08
N THR A 250 -14.62 -1.80 35.28
CA THR A 250 -14.70 -3.22 35.63
C THR A 250 -13.48 -3.72 36.40
N ILE A 251 -12.53 -2.85 36.78
CA ILE A 251 -11.24 -3.28 37.35
C ILE A 251 -11.37 -4.07 38.66
N PHE A 252 -12.37 -3.74 39.49
CA PHE A 252 -12.63 -4.47 40.74
C PHE A 252 -13.21 -5.88 40.52
N GLY A 253 -13.64 -6.19 39.29
CA GLY A 253 -14.07 -7.53 38.89
C GLY A 253 -12.98 -8.36 38.20
N ALA A 254 -11.75 -7.86 38.09
CA ALA A 254 -10.66 -8.60 37.47
C ALA A 254 -10.26 -9.81 38.34
N THR A 255 -10.53 -11.02 37.86
CA THR A 255 -10.26 -12.28 38.59
C THR A 255 -8.92 -12.92 38.22
N PHE A 256 -8.37 -12.58 37.06
CA PHE A 256 -7.04 -13.01 36.59
C PHE A 256 -6.53 -12.04 35.52
N CYS A 257 -5.24 -12.17 35.18
CA CYS A 257 -4.62 -11.47 34.06
C CYS A 257 -4.15 -12.49 33.03
N VAL A 258 -4.19 -12.13 31.74
CA VAL A 258 -3.63 -12.92 30.65
C VAL A 258 -2.45 -12.15 30.07
N ILE A 259 -1.36 -12.85 29.79
CA ILE A 259 -0.13 -12.28 29.26
C ILE A 259 0.18 -12.90 27.90
N ALA A 260 0.60 -12.08 26.94
CA ALA A 260 1.00 -12.58 25.63
C ALA A 260 2.22 -13.52 25.78
N PRO A 261 2.26 -14.67 25.06
CA PRO A 261 3.39 -15.60 25.09
C PRO A 261 4.75 -14.96 24.78
N GLU A 262 4.75 -13.91 23.97
CA GLU A 262 5.94 -13.16 23.54
C GLU A 262 6.35 -12.05 24.52
N HIS A 263 5.57 -11.79 25.58
CA HIS A 263 5.82 -10.69 26.50
C HIS A 263 7.11 -10.91 27.31
N GLN A 264 7.92 -9.84 27.46
CA GLN A 264 9.24 -9.91 28.10
C GLN A 264 9.22 -10.45 29.53
N LEU A 265 8.16 -10.16 30.30
CA LEU A 265 7.98 -10.69 31.65
C LEU A 265 7.88 -12.22 31.69
N VAL A 266 7.31 -12.87 30.67
CA VAL A 266 7.22 -14.33 30.60
C VAL A 266 8.62 -14.94 30.56
N GLN A 267 9.48 -14.43 29.67
CA GLN A 267 10.89 -14.85 29.61
C GLN A 267 11.62 -14.59 30.93
N LYS A 268 11.45 -13.39 31.51
CA LYS A 268 12.06 -13.03 32.79
C LYS A 268 11.69 -14.01 33.91
N TRP A 269 10.41 -14.38 34.00
CA TRP A 269 9.92 -15.29 35.04
C TRP A 269 10.33 -16.75 34.81
N LEU A 270 10.38 -17.20 33.54
CA LEU A 270 10.94 -18.52 33.18
C LEU A 270 12.42 -18.60 33.60
N THR A 271 13.25 -17.62 33.23
CA THR A 271 14.67 -17.62 33.58
C THR A 271 14.91 -17.52 35.08
N ALA A 272 14.06 -16.79 35.80
CA ALA A 272 14.13 -16.67 37.25
C ALA A 272 13.57 -17.90 38.00
N GLY A 273 13.05 -18.93 37.31
CA GLY A 273 12.45 -20.11 37.94
C GLY A 273 11.17 -19.80 38.73
N LYS A 274 10.48 -18.69 38.42
CA LYS A 274 9.25 -18.27 39.12
C LYS A 274 8.00 -19.02 38.64
N ILE A 275 8.07 -19.68 37.47
CA ILE A 275 6.95 -20.41 36.86
C ILE A 275 7.06 -21.88 37.24
N THR A 276 6.07 -22.40 37.96
CA THR A 276 6.05 -23.78 38.47
C THR A 276 5.80 -24.82 37.38
N ASN A 277 5.06 -24.47 36.33
CA ASN A 277 4.78 -25.32 35.17
C ASN A 277 5.55 -24.84 33.91
N ALA A 278 6.85 -24.57 34.07
CA ALA A 278 7.68 -23.99 33.01
C ALA A 278 7.67 -24.78 31.69
N ASP A 279 7.67 -26.11 31.74
CA ASP A 279 7.67 -26.97 30.56
C ASP A 279 6.37 -26.82 29.73
N GLU A 280 5.22 -26.73 30.40
CA GLU A 280 3.93 -26.50 29.74
C GLU A 280 3.87 -25.10 29.10
N VAL A 281 4.39 -24.09 29.79
CA VAL A 281 4.46 -22.72 29.28
C VAL A 281 5.37 -22.64 28.05
N LEU A 282 6.54 -23.31 28.09
CA LEU A 282 7.45 -23.37 26.94
C LEU A 282 6.81 -24.09 25.74
N ALA A 283 6.09 -25.18 25.98
CA ALA A 283 5.33 -25.89 24.94
C ALA A 283 4.23 -25.00 24.34
N TYR A 284 3.51 -24.23 25.17
CA TYR A 284 2.50 -23.29 24.70
C TYR A 284 3.10 -22.14 23.89
N ILE A 285 4.22 -21.55 24.34
CA ILE A 285 4.93 -20.51 23.57
C ILE A 285 5.37 -21.05 22.21
N ALA A 286 5.87 -22.29 22.14
CA ALA A 286 6.26 -22.91 20.88
C ALA A 286 5.04 -23.10 19.96
N SER A 287 3.93 -23.62 20.48
CA SER A 287 2.69 -23.78 19.72
C SER A 287 2.09 -22.45 19.25
N ALA A 288 2.11 -21.42 20.10
CA ALA A 288 1.59 -20.10 19.76
C ALA A 288 2.38 -19.40 18.64
N LYS A 289 3.69 -19.65 18.55
CA LYS A 289 4.55 -19.13 17.47
C LYS A 289 4.26 -19.75 16.09
N GLU A 290 3.67 -20.94 16.05
CA GLU A 290 3.29 -21.61 14.80
C GLU A 290 1.96 -21.11 14.23
N LYS A 291 1.20 -20.37 15.06
CA LYS A 291 -0.05 -19.73 14.69
C LYS A 291 0.18 -18.31 14.18
N ASN A 292 -0.53 -17.92 13.13
CA ASN A 292 -0.53 -16.52 12.71
C ASN A 292 -1.44 -15.67 13.61
N GLU A 293 -1.39 -14.34 13.48
CA GLU A 293 -2.17 -13.41 14.31
C GLU A 293 -3.69 -13.57 14.14
N PHE A 294 -4.14 -13.93 12.95
CA PHE A 294 -5.54 -14.23 12.64
C PHE A 294 -6.04 -15.49 13.37
N GLU A 295 -5.28 -16.58 13.32
CA GLU A 295 -5.54 -17.83 14.05
C GLU A 295 -5.52 -17.66 15.59
N ARG A 296 -5.03 -16.51 16.09
CA ARG A 296 -5.00 -16.16 17.52
C ARG A 296 -6.13 -15.23 17.94
N THR A 297 -6.79 -14.55 16.99
CA THR A 297 -7.84 -13.54 17.25
C THR A 297 -9.22 -14.03 16.82
N ASP A 298 -9.31 -14.96 15.87
CA ASP A 298 -10.54 -15.70 15.57
C ASP A 298 -10.88 -16.67 16.71
N THR A 299 -11.87 -16.28 17.51
CA THR A 299 -12.57 -17.14 18.48
C THR A 299 -14.08 -16.98 18.31
#